data_AF-A0A9E1J6S9-F1
#
_entry.id   AF-A0A9E1J6S9-F1
#
_cell.length_a   1.000
_cell.length_b   1.000
_cell.length_c   1.000
_cell.angle_alpha   90.00
_cell.angle_beta   90.00
_cell.angle_gamma   90.00
#
_symmetry.space_group_name_H-M   'P 1'
#
loop_
_entity.id
_entity.type
_entity.pdbx_description
1 polymer ?
#
loop_
_entity_poly.entity_id
_entity_poly.type
_entity_poly.pdbx_seq_one_letter_code
_entity_poly.pdbx_strand_id
1 'polypeptide(L)'
;GVFHQIVARRLEDEVSVFFDGQLIGTQLLAPGTFIGPSGNPLLIGARNGGQNHPVDGLIDEVAIWTRGISNDDISATFNQGNGAGLLGSQIPEPTSLAILGIGLVVFGFARRKHGFLPSDSH
;
A
#
# COMPACT_ATOMS: atom_id res chain seq x y z
N GLY A 1 3.92 4.22 16.52
CA GLY A 1 2.73 4.87 15.92
C GLY A 1 1.94 3.83 15.17
N VAL A 2 0.66 4.08 14.91
CA VAL A 2 -0.19 3.26 14.04
C VAL A 2 -0.37 4.03 12.74
N PHE A 3 -0.23 3.37 11.59
CA PHE A 3 -0.52 3.97 10.30
C PHE A 3 -2.04 3.95 10.07
N HIS A 4 -2.56 5.10 9.64
CA HIS A 4 -3.96 5.27 9.28
C HIS A 4 -4.06 5.74 7.85
N GLN A 5 -5.11 5.30 7.15
CA GLN A 5 -5.41 5.77 5.81
C GLN A 5 -6.46 6.89 5.88
N ILE A 6 -6.19 7.99 5.20
CA ILE A 6 -7.15 9.08 5.02
C ILE A 6 -7.38 9.27 3.52
N VAL A 7 -8.64 9.23 3.10
CA VAL A 7 -9.03 9.48 1.71
C VAL A 7 -10.04 10.61 1.66
N ALA A 8 -9.77 11.63 0.85
CA ALA A 8 -10.77 12.59 0.41
C ALA A 8 -11.16 12.27 -1.03
N ARG A 9 -12.45 12.11 -1.29
CA ARG A 9 -12.99 11.79 -2.61
C ARG A 9 -14.00 12.84 -3.01
N ARG A 10 -13.98 13.22 -4.29
CA ARG A 10 -15.09 13.92 -4.93
C ARG A 10 -15.72 13.07 -6.03
N LEU A 11 -17.04 12.94 -6.00
CA LEU A 11 -17.86 12.37 -7.07
C LEU A 11 -18.96 13.38 -7.39
N GLU A 12 -18.95 13.94 -8.61
CA GLU A 12 -19.92 14.94 -9.03
C GLU A 12 -20.02 16.11 -8.03
N ASP A 13 -21.17 16.24 -7.37
CA ASP A 13 -21.48 17.26 -6.37
C ASP A 13 -21.38 16.73 -4.93
N GLU A 14 -20.73 15.59 -4.70
CA GLU A 14 -20.45 15.07 -3.36
C GLU A 14 -18.94 15.05 -3.07
N VAL A 15 -18.57 15.55 -1.88
CA VAL A 15 -17.25 15.34 -1.29
C VAL A 15 -17.41 14.43 -0.07
N SER A 16 -16.68 13.32 -0.06
CA SER A 16 -16.68 12.35 1.04
C SER A 16 -15.28 12.16 1.62
N VAL A 17 -15.20 11.91 2.93
CA VAL A 17 -13.96 11.62 3.65
C VAL A 17 -14.03 10.23 4.28
N PHE A 18 -12.97 9.44 4.10
CA PHE A 18 -12.83 8.11 4.67
C PHE A 18 -11.64 8.07 5.62
N PHE A 19 -11.82 7.33 6.71
CA PHE A 19 -10.78 6.98 7.68
C PHE A 19 -10.71 5.46 7.78
N ASP A 20 -9.53 4.89 7.52
CA ASP A 20 -9.31 3.44 7.57
C ASP A 20 -10.36 2.65 6.74
N GLY A 21 -10.61 3.15 5.52
CA GLY A 21 -11.59 2.60 4.60
C GLY A 21 -13.07 2.87 4.94
N GLN A 22 -13.38 3.45 6.10
CA GLN A 22 -14.74 3.75 6.55
C GLN A 22 -15.14 5.18 6.20
N LEU A 23 -16.35 5.39 5.66
CA LEU A 23 -16.90 6.72 5.43
C LEU A 23 -17.17 7.42 6.76
N ILE A 24 -16.54 8.58 6.99
CA ILE A 24 -16.72 9.36 8.23
C ILE A 24 -17.46 10.68 8.01
N GLY A 25 -17.65 11.11 6.77
CA GLY A 25 -18.38 12.33 6.47
C GLY A 25 -18.63 12.52 4.98
N THR A 26 -19.74 13.18 4.66
CA THR A 26 -20.12 13.59 3.31
C THR A 26 -20.65 15.03 3.33
N GLN A 27 -20.40 15.75 2.25
CA GLN A 27 -20.96 17.07 1.99
C GLN A 27 -21.46 17.13 0.55
N LEU A 28 -22.73 17.48 0.38
CA LEU A 28 -23.28 17.83 -0.91
C LEU A 28 -22.95 19.28 -1.26
N LEU A 29 -22.53 19.49 -2.50
CA LEU A 29 -22.24 20.77 -3.11
C LEU A 29 -23.45 21.22 -3.95
N ALA A 30 -23.53 22.52 -4.21
CA ALA A 30 -24.50 23.01 -5.18
C ALA A 30 -24.13 22.46 -6.58
N PRO A 31 -25.11 22.10 -7.42
CA PRO A 31 -24.84 21.62 -8.76
C PRO A 31 -23.95 22.57 -9.57
N GLY A 32 -22.91 22.02 -10.19
CA GLY A 32 -21.97 22.80 -11.01
C GLY A 32 -20.91 23.55 -10.20
N THR A 33 -20.72 23.22 -8.92
CA THR A 33 -19.63 23.78 -8.12
C THR A 33 -18.28 23.50 -8.79
N PHE A 34 -17.61 24.57 -9.21
CA PHE A 34 -16.32 24.52 -9.88
C PHE A 34 -15.17 24.73 -8.88
N ILE A 35 -14.17 23.84 -8.91
CA ILE A 35 -12.92 23.99 -8.17
C ILE A 35 -11.86 24.41 -9.18
N GLY A 36 -11.49 25.70 -9.15
CA GLY A 36 -10.49 26.26 -10.06
C GLY A 36 -9.06 25.92 -9.64
N PRO A 37 -8.09 26.04 -10.57
CA PRO A 37 -6.68 25.91 -10.25
C PRO A 37 -6.27 27.00 -9.25
N SER A 38 -5.40 26.64 -8.31
CA SER A 38 -4.83 27.57 -7.34
C SER A 38 -3.38 27.90 -7.72
N GLY A 39 -2.97 29.16 -7.53
CA GLY A 39 -1.55 29.54 -7.64
C GLY A 39 -0.70 29.11 -6.44
N ASN A 40 -1.31 28.53 -5.41
CA ASN A 40 -0.59 28.03 -4.24
C ASN A 40 0.08 26.69 -4.59
N PRO A 41 1.27 26.40 -4.01
CA PRO A 41 1.89 25.09 -4.16
C PRO A 41 1.02 24.01 -3.51
N LEU A 42 1.09 22.79 -4.05
CA LEU A 42 0.61 21.61 -3.35
C LEU A 42 1.53 21.33 -2.17
N LEU A 43 0.97 21.30 -0.96
CA LEU A 43 1.69 20.97 0.26
C LEU A 43 1.14 19.66 0.82
N ILE A 44 2.05 18.76 1.19
CA ILE A 44 1.76 17.53 1.91
C ILE A 44 2.46 17.63 3.26
N GLY A 45 1.74 17.30 4.34
CA GLY A 45 2.30 17.35 5.69
C GLY A 45 2.50 18.76 6.26
N ALA A 46 1.99 19.80 5.60
CA ALA A 46 1.99 21.18 6.08
C ALA A 46 0.85 21.96 5.43
N ARG A 47 0.44 23.08 6.05
CA ARG A 47 -0.50 24.04 5.46
C ARG A 47 0.17 25.37 5.14
N ASN A 48 -0.29 26.04 4.09
CA ASN A 48 0.17 27.38 3.74
C ASN A 48 -0.49 28.41 4.67
N GLY A 49 0.31 29.27 5.31
CA GLY A 49 -0.13 30.30 6.26
C GLY A 49 1.00 30.64 7.23
N GLY A 50 1.09 31.88 7.70
CA GLY A 50 2.27 32.42 8.44
C GLY A 50 2.68 31.69 9.73
N GLN A 51 1.94 30.66 10.14
CA GLN A 51 2.37 29.64 11.09
C GLN A 51 2.41 28.32 10.31
N ASN A 52 3.60 27.74 10.15
CA ASN A 52 3.73 26.41 9.57
C ASN A 52 3.12 25.41 10.57
N HIS A 53 2.07 24.70 10.17
CA HIS A 53 1.47 23.63 10.98
C HIS A 53 1.84 22.29 10.34
N PRO A 54 3.06 21.79 10.59
CA PRO A 54 3.46 20.49 10.07
C PRO A 54 2.62 19.40 10.74
N VAL A 55 2.42 18.31 10.01
CA VAL A 55 1.95 17.05 10.60
C VAL A 55 3.02 16.55 11.55
N ASP A 56 2.63 16.28 12.80
CA ASP A 56 3.47 15.61 13.79
C ASP A 56 3.32 14.09 13.62
N GLY A 57 4.02 13.54 12.63
CA GLY A 57 3.93 12.13 12.26
C GLY A 57 4.64 11.78 10.95
N LEU A 58 4.60 10.49 10.59
CA LEU A 58 5.08 10.00 9.30
C LEU A 58 3.94 10.01 8.28
N ILE A 59 4.28 10.34 7.03
CA ILE A 59 3.38 10.25 5.88
C ILE A 59 4.02 9.29 4.89
N ASP A 60 3.23 8.37 4.36
CA ASP A 60 3.66 7.40 3.38
C ASP A 60 2.56 7.16 2.33
N GLU A 61 2.94 6.62 1.17
CA GLU A 61 2.01 6.17 0.11
C GLU A 61 0.99 7.25 -0.33
N VAL A 62 1.49 8.43 -0.73
CA VAL A 62 0.63 9.52 -1.20
C VAL A 62 0.28 9.36 -2.68
N ALA A 63 -1.01 9.36 -2.99
CA ALA A 63 -1.52 9.37 -4.36
C ALA A 63 -2.61 10.42 -4.57
N ILE A 64 -2.71 10.91 -5.80
CA ILE A 64 -3.72 11.86 -6.26
C ILE A 64 -4.29 11.34 -7.58
N TRP A 65 -5.61 11.26 -7.67
CA TRP A 65 -6.31 10.78 -8.87
C TRP A 65 -6.99 11.93 -9.59
N THR A 66 -7.03 11.85 -10.92
CA THR A 66 -7.79 12.78 -11.78
C THR A 66 -9.28 12.45 -11.84
N ARG A 67 -9.69 11.33 -11.22
CA ARG A 67 -11.07 10.85 -11.12
C ARG A 67 -11.40 10.49 -9.67
N GLY A 68 -12.68 10.44 -9.34
CA GLY A 68 -13.12 9.78 -8.11
C GLY A 68 -12.80 8.29 -8.14
N ILE A 69 -12.32 7.77 -7.01
CA ILE A 69 -12.05 6.34 -6.79
C ILE A 69 -13.27 5.64 -6.20
N SER A 70 -13.46 4.36 -6.52
CA SER A 70 -14.62 3.60 -6.03
C SER A 70 -14.49 3.27 -4.54
N ASN A 71 -15.58 2.84 -3.89
CA ASN A 71 -15.49 2.34 -2.51
C ASN A 71 -14.61 1.09 -2.44
N ASP A 72 -14.69 0.23 -3.46
CA ASP A 72 -13.88 -0.99 -3.55
C ASP A 72 -12.39 -0.63 -3.65
N ASP A 73 -12.03 0.34 -4.48
CA ASP A 73 -10.65 0.85 -4.61
C ASP A 73 -10.12 1.40 -3.27
N ILE A 74 -10.97 2.11 -2.51
CA ILE A 74 -10.62 2.64 -1.18
C ILE A 74 -10.34 1.50 -0.21
N SER A 75 -11.22 0.50 -0.16
CA SER A 75 -11.03 -0.66 0.72
C SER A 75 -9.82 -1.52 0.32
N ALA A 76 -9.55 -1.67 -0.98
CA ALA A 76 -8.42 -2.44 -1.48
C ALA A 76 -7.08 -1.76 -1.23
N THR A 77 -7.03 -0.43 -1.28
CA THR A 77 -5.84 0.35 -0.90
C THR A 77 -5.67 0.45 0.61
N PHE A 78 -6.74 0.27 1.38
CA PHE A 78 -6.66 0.16 2.83
C PHE A 78 -6.09 -1.20 3.26
N ASN A 79 -4.77 -1.28 3.39
CA ASN A 79 -4.11 -2.50 3.87
C ASN A 79 -4.12 -2.64 5.41
N GLN A 80 -5.19 -2.24 6.12
CA GLN A 80 -5.27 -2.29 7.61
C GLN A 80 -4.11 -1.62 8.36
N GLY A 81 -3.41 -0.66 7.73
CA GLY A 81 -2.20 -0.05 8.29
C GLY A 81 -0.92 -0.89 8.18
N ASN A 82 -0.94 -2.01 7.45
CA ASN A 82 0.21 -2.90 7.23
C ASN A 82 1.21 -2.38 6.18
N GLY A 83 0.95 -1.25 5.53
CA GLY A 83 1.93 -0.59 4.63
C GLY A 83 2.28 -1.37 3.36
N ALA A 84 1.33 -2.06 2.73
CA ALA A 84 1.57 -2.58 1.37
C ALA A 84 1.34 -1.42 0.40
N GLY A 85 2.33 -1.14 -0.45
CA GLY A 85 2.31 0.03 -1.32
C GLY A 85 1.15 0.04 -2.30
N LEU A 86 0.81 1.25 -2.78
CA LEU A 86 -0.26 1.48 -3.76
C LEU A 86 0.04 0.87 -5.14
N LEU A 87 1.29 0.48 -5.37
CA LEU A 87 1.74 -0.31 -6.51
C LEU A 87 1.70 -1.77 -6.07
N GLY A 88 0.58 -2.43 -6.35
CA GLY A 88 0.22 -3.75 -5.81
C GLY A 88 1.39 -4.69 -5.56
N SER A 89 1.36 -5.34 -4.40
CA SER A 89 2.18 -6.50 -4.02
C SER A 89 1.87 -7.73 -4.90
N GLN A 90 2.01 -7.61 -6.21
CA GLN A 90 2.19 -8.75 -7.12
C GLN A 90 3.67 -9.14 -7.20
N ILE A 91 4.36 -9.13 -6.06
CA ILE A 91 5.45 -10.06 -5.83
C ILE A 91 4.86 -10.99 -4.78
N PRO A 92 4.28 -12.16 -5.15
CA PRO A 92 4.12 -13.19 -4.14
C PRO A 92 5.51 -13.35 -3.55
N GLU A 93 5.65 -13.22 -2.24
CA GLU A 93 6.89 -13.64 -1.61
C GLU A 93 7.21 -15.02 -2.21
N PRO A 94 8.42 -15.26 -2.75
CA PRO A 94 8.75 -16.62 -3.12
C PRO A 94 8.53 -17.41 -1.84
N THR A 95 7.49 -18.25 -1.85
CA THR A 95 7.20 -19.16 -0.77
C THR A 95 8.55 -19.80 -0.49
N SER A 96 9.11 -19.60 0.70
CA SER A 96 10.44 -20.08 1.08
C SER A 96 10.51 -21.62 1.17
N LEU A 97 9.74 -22.30 0.31
CA LEU A 97 9.54 -23.74 0.20
C LEU A 97 9.65 -24.27 -1.24
N ALA A 98 9.98 -23.45 -2.25
CA ALA A 98 10.05 -23.93 -3.64
C ALA A 98 11.28 -23.47 -4.44
N ILE A 99 12.50 -23.61 -3.90
CA ILE A 99 13.66 -24.08 -4.69
C ILE A 99 14.45 -25.08 -3.83
N LEU A 100 13.78 -26.19 -3.51
CA LEU A 100 14.42 -27.49 -3.39
C LEU A 100 14.13 -28.21 -4.71
N GLY A 101 14.83 -27.80 -5.77
CA GLY A 101 14.62 -28.34 -7.10
C GLY A 101 15.04 -27.35 -8.18
N ILE A 102 16.07 -27.73 -8.92
CA ILE A 102 16.58 -27.09 -10.14
C ILE A 102 17.54 -25.89 -9.90
N GLY A 103 18.75 -26.23 -9.46
CA GLY A 103 19.96 -25.69 -10.11
C GLY A 103 20.64 -24.45 -9.54
N LEU A 104 21.12 -24.50 -8.29
CA LEU A 104 22.29 -23.73 -7.88
C LEU A 104 23.32 -24.68 -7.25
N VAL A 105 24.41 -24.89 -7.98
CA VAL A 105 25.65 -25.46 -7.45
C VAL A 105 26.18 -24.46 -6.42
N VAL A 106 26.05 -24.78 -5.13
CA VAL A 106 26.81 -24.11 -4.08
C VAL A 106 27.70 -25.16 -3.42
N PHE A 107 29.00 -25.05 -3.68
CA PHE A 107 30.04 -25.77 -2.95
C PHE A 107 29.99 -25.35 -1.47
N GLY A 108 29.72 -26.29 -0.57
CA GLY A 108 29.79 -26.07 0.87
C GLY A 108 30.05 -27.38 1.61
N PHE A 109 31.26 -27.53 2.14
CA PHE A 109 31.77 -28.75 2.79
C PHE A 109 30.90 -29.23 3.97
N ALA A 110 30.50 -30.49 3.98
CA ALA A 110 30.28 -31.25 5.23
C ALA A 110 30.45 -32.77 5.04
N ARG A 111 31.56 -33.28 5.61
CA ARG A 111 32.09 -34.66 5.78
C ARG A 111 31.24 -35.88 5.34
N ARG A 112 31.83 -36.66 4.41
CA ARG A 112 31.54 -38.10 4.19
C ARG A 112 31.77 -38.91 5.48
N LYS A 113 30.82 -39.77 5.83
CA LYS A 113 31.14 -41.10 6.37
C LYS A 113 30.59 -42.17 5.43
N HIS A 114 31.52 -43.04 5.05
CA HIS A 114 31.44 -44.11 4.08
C HIS A 114 30.71 -45.34 4.65
N GLY A 115 30.04 -46.11 3.79
CA GLY A 115 29.72 -47.54 4.03
C GLY A 115 28.34 -47.92 3.48
N PHE A 116 28.23 -48.35 2.22
CA PHE A 116 28.23 -49.76 1.77
C PHE A 116 26.79 -50.34 1.69
N LEU A 117 26.28 -50.48 0.45
CA LEU A 117 25.14 -51.34 0.05
C LEU A 117 25.74 -52.70 -0.42
N PRO A 118 25.04 -53.87 -0.38
CA PRO A 118 23.79 -54.14 -1.15
C PRO A 118 22.88 -55.20 -0.44
N SER A 119 21.83 -55.85 -0.96
CA SER A 119 21.18 -56.08 -2.26
C SER A 119 19.76 -56.62 -1.98
N ASP A 120 18.94 -56.68 -3.03
CA ASP A 120 17.53 -57.09 -3.09
C ASP A 120 17.10 -58.45 -2.50
N SER A 121 15.76 -58.54 -2.40
CA SER A 121 14.87 -59.68 -2.69
C SER A 121 14.50 -60.62 -1.53
N HIS A 122 13.20 -60.61 -1.22
CA HIS A 122 12.32 -61.78 -1.28
C HIS A 122 10.89 -61.34 -1.58
#